data_AF-A0A7C6HNX8-F1
#
_entry.id   AF-A0A7C6HNX8-F1
#
_cell.length_a   1.000
_cell.length_b   1.000
_cell.length_c   1.000
_cell.angle_alpha   90.00
_cell.angle_beta   90.00
_cell.angle_gamma   90.00
#
_symmetry.space_group_name_H-M   'P 1'
#
loop_
_entity.id
_entity.type
_entity.pdbx_description
1 polymer ?
#
loop_
_entity_poly.entity_id
_entity_poly.type
_entity_poly.pdbx_seq_one_letter_code
_entity_poly.pdbx_strand_id
1 'polypeptide(L)' 'MKNNNENENIREISKWLENLRFRKQFFGGVSEEDVWKKIRELNDMYQASLRDERTRYDTMIEHYKKTGAESQDGEMAHDK' A
#
# COMPACT_ATOMS: atom_id res chain seq x y z
N MET A 1 -3.02 17.25 2.74
CA MET A 1 -2.77 16.53 4.01
C MET A 1 -1.80 15.41 3.72
N LYS A 2 -0.61 15.40 4.32
CA LYS A 2 0.28 14.23 4.26
C LYS A 2 -0.34 13.18 5.19
N ASN A 3 -0.72 12.04 4.65
CA ASN A 3 -1.42 11.02 5.42
C ASN A 3 -0.41 10.34 6.35
N ASN A 4 -0.65 10.44 7.66
CA ASN A 4 0.25 9.88 8.67
C ASN A 4 0.48 8.36 8.50
N ASN A 5 -0.44 7.67 7.83
CA ASN A 5 -0.47 6.21 7.67
C ASN A 5 0.52 5.68 6.59
N GLU A 6 0.78 6.42 5.50
CA GLU A 6 1.83 6.03 4.51
C GLU A 6 3.21 5.97 5.15
N ASN A 7 3.43 6.84 6.13
CA ASN A 7 4.66 6.85 6.91
C ASN A 7 4.72 5.65 7.86
N GLU A 8 3.60 5.12 8.33
CA GLU A 8 3.56 3.99 9.28
C GLU A 8 4.01 2.70 8.60
N ASN A 9 3.39 2.34 7.46
CA ASN A 9 3.77 1.13 6.70
C ASN A 9 5.24 1.14 6.25
N ILE A 10 5.73 2.28 5.74
CA ILE A 10 7.15 2.43 5.34
C ILE A 10 8.09 2.41 6.57
N ARG A 11 7.66 2.94 7.72
CA ARG A 11 8.41 2.85 8.97
C ARG A 11 8.49 1.41 9.48
N GLU A 12 7.43 0.63 9.33
CA GLU A 12 7.43 -0.79 9.69
C GLU A 12 8.38 -1.60 8.82
N ILE A 13 8.35 -1.39 7.50
CA ILE A 13 9.31 -2.00 6.58
C ILE A 13 10.75 -1.59 6.93
N SER A 14 10.98 -0.30 7.22
CA SER A 14 12.31 0.21 7.63
C SER A 14 12.80 -0.46 8.92
N LYS A 15 11.97 -0.53 9.96
CA LYS A 15 12.30 -1.21 11.22
C LYS A 15 12.57 -2.71 11.02
N TRP A 16 11.81 -3.36 10.15
CA TRP A 16 12.02 -4.78 9.84
C TRP A 16 13.36 -4.99 9.14
N LEU A 17 13.71 -4.13 8.17
CA LEU A 17 14.99 -4.18 7.46
C LEU A 17 16.18 -3.92 8.40
N GLU A 18 16.09 -2.96 9.31
CA GLU A 18 17.13 -2.67 10.32
C GLU A 18 17.43 -3.89 11.20
N ASN A 19 16.41 -4.71 11.49
CA ASN A 19 16.53 -5.90 12.31
C ASN A 19 16.71 -7.19 11.48
N LEU A 20 16.84 -7.08 10.16
CA LEU A 20 16.89 -8.23 9.28
C LEU A 20 18.21 -8.99 9.45
N ARG A 21 18.11 -10.25 9.83
CA ARG A 21 19.25 -11.16 9.92
C ARG A 21 19.00 -12.44 9.14
N PHE A 22 19.96 -12.86 8.34
CA PHE A 22 19.91 -14.12 7.63
C PHE A 22 20.47 -15.26 8.48
N ARG A 23 19.84 -16.43 8.35
CA ARG A 23 20.31 -17.69 8.93
C ARG A 23 21.60 -18.11 8.21
N LYS A 24 22.67 -18.28 8.98
CA LYS A 24 23.93 -18.82 8.46
C LYS A 24 23.82 -20.33 8.24
N GLN A 25 24.49 -20.85 7.21
CA GLN A 25 24.70 -22.29 7.07
C GLN A 25 25.93 -22.74 7.85
N PHE A 26 26.00 -24.04 8.17
CA PHE A 26 27.10 -24.63 8.95
C PHE A 26 28.47 -24.55 8.24
N PHE A 27 28.49 -24.45 6.91
CA PHE A 27 29.72 -24.34 6.12
C PHE A 27 29.59 -23.24 5.08
N GLY A 28 30.06 -22.04 5.43
CA GLY A 28 30.05 -20.86 4.55
C GLY A 28 28.63 -20.36 4.19
N GLY A 29 28.51 -19.06 3.96
CA GLY A 29 27.29 -18.48 3.37
C GLY A 29 26.05 -18.39 4.28
N VAL A 30 24.94 -18.05 3.62
CA VAL A 30 23.60 -17.87 4.20
C VAL A 30 22.66 -18.91 3.61
N SER A 31 21.66 -19.33 4.38
CA SER A 31 20.64 -20.26 3.90
C SER A 31 19.80 -19.60 2.82
N GLU A 32 19.88 -20.11 1.58
CA GLU A 32 19.08 -19.62 0.46
C GLU A 32 17.58 -19.68 0.76
N GLU A 33 17.12 -20.75 1.41
CA GLU A 33 15.72 -20.88 1.85
C GLU A 33 15.29 -19.72 2.76
N ASP A 34 16.13 -19.36 3.74
CA ASP A 34 15.87 -18.24 4.65
C ASP A 34 15.92 -16.89 3.92
N VAL A 35 16.84 -16.73 2.96
CA VAL A 35 16.91 -15.53 2.11
C VAL A 35 15.62 -15.37 1.30
N TRP A 36 15.21 -16.43 0.60
CA TRP A 36 13.98 -16.42 -0.21
C TRP A 36 12.74 -16.18 0.64
N LYS A 37 12.70 -16.75 1.85
CA LYS A 37 11.62 -16.49 2.80
C LYS A 37 11.53 -15.00 3.16
N LYS A 38 12.66 -14.37 3.49
CA LYS A 38 12.74 -12.95 3.83
C LYS A 38 12.38 -12.04 2.66
N ILE A 39 12.76 -12.40 1.43
CA ILE A 39 12.36 -11.67 0.22
C ILE A 39 10.84 -11.71 0.05
N ARG A 40 10.20 -12.88 0.25
CA ARG A 40 8.74 -12.99 0.20
C ARG A 40 8.05 -12.14 1.28
N GLU A 41 8.52 -12.24 2.52
CA GLU A 41 8.01 -11.43 3.64
C GLU A 41 8.10 -9.92 3.33
N LEU A 42 9.22 -9.47 2.77
CA LEU A 42 9.39 -8.08 2.35
C LEU A 42 8.40 -7.68 1.25
N ASN A 43 8.25 -8.52 0.23
CA ASN A 43 7.30 -8.26 -0.85
C ASN A 43 5.85 -8.19 -0.34
N ASP A 44 5.46 -9.06 0.59
CA ASP A 44 4.12 -9.06 1.17
C ASP A 44 3.83 -7.75 1.94
N MET A 45 4.79 -7.25 2.72
CA MET A 45 4.66 -5.94 3.39
C MET A 45 4.51 -4.78 2.39
N TYR A 46 5.26 -4.81 1.29
CA TYR A 46 5.10 -3.81 0.22
C TYR A 46 3.73 -3.89 -0.46
N GLN A 47 3.27 -5.10 -0.79
CA GLN A 47 1.96 -5.28 -1.45
C GLN A 47 0.81 -4.85 -0.53
N ALA A 48 0.90 -5.13 0.76
CA ALA A 48 -0.06 -4.62 1.75
C ALA A 48 -0.09 -3.09 1.74
N SER A 49 1.09 -2.46 1.79
CA SER A 49 1.22 -1.00 1.76
C SER A 49 0.59 -0.37 0.51
N LEU A 50 0.82 -0.97 -0.65
CA LEU A 50 0.26 -0.50 -1.93
C LEU A 50 -1.25 -0.72 -2.03
N ARG A 51 -1.78 -1.80 -1.44
CA ARG A 51 -3.22 -2.07 -1.44
C ARG A 51 -3.98 -1.05 -0.59
N ASP A 52 -3.44 -0.63 0.53
CA ASP A 52 -4.02 0.44 1.35
C ASP A 52 -4.09 1.75 0.58
N GLU A 53 -3.02 2.05 -0.17
CA GLU A 53 -2.95 3.23 -1.02
C GLU A 53 -3.99 3.18 -2.15
N ARG A 54 -4.12 2.03 -2.82
CA ARG A 54 -5.15 1.81 -3.86
C ARG A 54 -6.55 1.98 -3.31
N THR A 55 -6.85 1.40 -2.16
CA THR A 55 -8.18 1.51 -1.52
C THR A 55 -8.56 2.96 -1.27
N ARG A 56 -7.58 3.78 -0.84
CA ARG A 56 -7.79 5.21 -0.65
C ARG A 56 -8.10 5.93 -1.96
N TYR A 57 -7.30 5.66 -3.00
CA TYR A 57 -7.54 6.28 -4.31
C TYR A 57 -8.87 5.85 -4.91
N ASP A 58 -9.23 4.58 -4.79
CA ASP A 58 -10.52 4.05 -5.26
C ASP A 58 -11.68 4.76 -4.56
N THR A 59 -11.62 4.92 -3.23
CA THR A 59 -12.63 5.67 -2.46
C THR A 59 -12.76 7.13 -2.94
N MET A 60 -11.63 7.79 -3.19
CA MET A 60 -11.63 9.18 -3.65
C MET A 60 -12.21 9.31 -5.06
N ILE A 61 -11.83 8.39 -5.97
CA ILE A 61 -12.36 8.34 -7.33
C ILE A 61 -13.87 8.08 -7.31
N GLU A 62 -14.35 7.16 -6.48
CA GLU A 62 -15.78 6.89 -6.29
C GLU A 62 -16.54 8.11 -5.78
N HIS A 63 -15.98 8.82 -4.80
CA HIS A 63 -16.57 10.07 -4.30
C HIS A 63 -16.72 11.11 -5.43
N TYR A 64 -15.66 11.34 -6.22
CA TYR A 64 -15.71 12.30 -7.34
C TYR A 64 -16.65 11.87 -8.46
N LYS A 65 -16.72 10.57 -8.77
CA LYS A 65 -17.72 10.05 -9.73
C LYS A 65 -19.13 10.34 -9.26
N LYS A 66 -19.40 10.17 -7.96
CA LYS A 66 -20.71 10.42 -7.37
C LYS A 66 -21.07 11.91 -7.36
N THR A 67 -20.19 12.77 -6.87
CA THR A 67 -20.46 14.23 -6.82
C THR A 67 -20.45 14.89 -8.20
N GLY A 68 -19.66 14.38 -9.13
CA GLY A 68 -19.68 14.82 -10.54
C GLY A 68 -20.96 14.44 -11.28
N ALA A 69 -21.54 13.28 -10.97
CA ALA A 69 -22.84 12.86 -11.53
C ALA A 69 -24.01 13.69 -10.98
N GLU A 70 -23.99 14.05 -9.70
CA GLU A 70 -25.01 14.91 -9.07
C GLU A 70 -25.03 16.34 -9.65
N SER A 71 -23.95 16.78 -10.30
CA SER A 71 -23.85 18.11 -10.93
C SER A 71 -24.47 18.18 -12.34
N GLN A 72 -24.80 17.05 -12.98
CA GLN A 72 -25.40 17.01 -14.32
C GLN A 72 -26.92 16.79 -14.30
N ASP A 73 -27.49 16.32 -13.18
CA ASP A 73 -28.94 16.10 -13.05
C ASP A 73 -29.72 17.35 -12.59
N GLY A 74 -29.04 18.42 -12.18
CA GLY A 74 -29.64 19.66 -11.68
C GLY A 74 -29.92 20.75 -12.73
N GLU A 75 -29.39 20.63 -13.96
CA GLU A 75 -29.41 21.72 -14.96
C GLU A 75 -30.48 21.55 -16.07
N MET A 76 -31.27 20.47 -16.02
CA MET A 76 -32.31 20.17 -17.03
C MET A 76 -33.75 20.47 -16.57
N ALA A 77 -33.93 21.26 -15.51
CA ALA A 77 -35.26 21.57 -14.96
C ALA A 77 -35.48 23.07 -14.74
N HIS A 78 -35.28 23.90 -15.77
CA HIS A 78 -35.92 25.21 -15.86
C HIS A 78 -35.91 25.72 -17.31
N ASP A 79 -36.80 25.16 -18.15
CA ASP A 79 -37.35 25.90 -19.29
C ASP A 79 -38.68 25.28 -19.74
N LYS A 80 -39.80 25.86 -19.26
CA LYS A 80 -41.10 26.05 -19.92
C LYS A 80 -42.18 26.55 -18.97
#